data_AF-A0A9E0QC36-F1
#
_entry.id   AF-A0A9E0QC36-F1
#
_cell.length_a   1.000
_cell.length_b   1.000
_cell.length_c   1.000
_cell.angle_alpha   90.00
_cell.angle_beta   90.00
_cell.angle_gamma   90.00
#
_symmetry.space_group_name_H-M   'P 1'
#
loop_
_entity.id
_entity.type
_entity.pdbx_description
1 polymer ?
#
loop_
_entity_poly.entity_id
_entity_poly.type
_entity_poly.pdbx_seq_one_letter_code
_entity_poly.pdbx_strand_id
1 'polypeptide(L)'
;MERTWRWFGKNDKITLAMLKQIGVEGIVTALHDVPLGEVWTREKIHDLKTYIESFGMRWSVVESLPVVETIKYAGPDRDQQIEVYKESL
;
A
#
# COMPACT_ATOMS: atom_id res chain seq x y z
N MET A 1 -5.98 9.77 19.14
CA MET A 1 -5.40 10.10 17.82
C MET A 1 -4.31 9.07 17.56
N GLU A 2 -4.39 8.31 16.48
CA GLU A 2 -3.38 7.29 16.15
C GLU A 2 -2.15 7.95 15.53
N ARG A 3 -0.95 7.56 15.97
CA ARG A 3 0.31 8.05 15.41
C ARG A 3 0.74 7.17 14.25
N THR A 4 0.62 7.69 13.02
CA THR A 4 0.93 6.96 11.80
C THR A 4 2.21 7.42 11.13
N TRP A 5 2.89 6.51 10.41
CA TRP A 5 4.10 6.82 9.63
C TRP A 5 4.03 6.26 8.21
N ARG A 6 4.44 7.04 7.20
CA ARG A 6 4.54 6.55 5.82
C ARG A 6 5.83 5.76 5.61
N TRP A 7 5.71 4.48 5.30
CA TRP A 7 6.83 3.54 5.16
C TRP A 7 6.81 2.88 3.78
N PHE A 8 7.96 2.81 3.10
CA PHE A 8 8.04 2.42 1.68
C PHE A 8 8.33 0.93 1.44
N GLY A 9 8.12 0.08 2.44
CA GLY A 9 8.34 -1.36 2.31
C GLY A 9 9.70 -1.82 2.81
N LYS A 10 10.01 -3.10 2.58
CA LYS A 10 11.18 -3.79 3.17
C LYS A 10 12.53 -3.19 2.76
N ASN A 11 12.56 -2.42 1.67
CA ASN A 11 13.75 -1.74 1.16
C ASN A 11 13.92 -0.31 1.72
N ASP A 12 12.99 0.17 2.54
CA ASP A 12 13.12 1.45 3.22
C ASP A 12 14.26 1.39 4.25
N LYS A 13 15.12 2.41 4.27
CA LYS A 13 16.22 2.52 5.24
C LYS A 13 15.70 2.66 6.67
N ILE A 14 14.50 3.20 6.85
CA ILE A 14 13.82 3.26 8.13
C ILE A 14 13.02 1.97 8.33
N THR A 15 13.48 1.14 9.26
CA THR A 15 12.86 -0.17 9.52
C THR A 15 11.64 -0.05 10.44
N LEU A 16 10.73 -1.03 10.38
CA LEU A 16 9.59 -1.11 11.29
C LEU A 16 10.00 -1.19 12.76
N ALA A 17 11.14 -1.82 13.07
CA ALA A 17 11.69 -1.86 14.42
C ALA A 17 12.06 -0.46 14.93
N MET A 18 12.66 0.39 14.09
CA MET A 18 12.97 1.78 14.45
C MET A 18 11.69 2.59 14.68
N LEU A 19 10.69 2.41 13.82
CA LEU A 19 9.39 3.08 13.98
C LEU A 19 8.69 2.67 15.28
N LYS A 20 8.78 1.40 15.66
CA LYS A 20 8.22 0.91 16.92
C LYS A 20 8.85 1.58 18.14
N GLN A 21 10.16 1.83 18.10
CA GLN A 21 10.90 2.47 19.20
C GLN A 21 10.47 3.92 19.43
N ILE A 22 10.07 4.65 18.39
CA ILE A 22 9.59 6.03 18.50
C ILE A 22 8.07 6.12 18.74
N GLY A 23 7.41 4.98 18.98
CA GLY A 23 6.00 4.93 19.37
C GLY A 23 5.01 5.07 18.21
N VAL A 24 5.40 4.72 16.98
CA VAL A 24 4.45 4.59 15.87
C VAL A 24 3.49 3.43 16.15
N GLU A 25 2.20 3.67 15.90
CA GLU A 25 1.10 2.71 16.11
C GLU A 25 0.57 2.15 14.80
N GLY A 26 0.54 3.00 13.77
CA GLY A 26 0.02 2.69 12.44
C GLY A 26 1.02 2.99 11.32
N ILE A 27 0.94 2.20 10.26
CA ILE A 27 1.72 2.35 9.04
C ILE A 27 0.80 2.80 7.92
N VAL A 28 1.28 3.79 7.18
CA VAL A 28 0.76 4.21 5.88
C VAL A 28 1.70 3.66 4.82
N THR A 29 1.21 2.83 3.89
CA THR A 29 2.07 2.21 2.87
C THR A 29 1.29 1.79 1.63
N ALA A 30 1.97 1.22 0.65
CA ALA A 30 1.41 0.69 -0.58
C ALA A 30 2.20 -0.55 -1.04
N LEU A 31 1.63 -1.33 -1.97
CA LEU A 31 2.33 -2.43 -2.63
C LEU A 31 3.22 -1.90 -3.76
N HIS A 32 4.39 -1.37 -3.43
CA HIS A 32 5.32 -0.76 -4.38
C HIS A 32 5.90 -1.73 -5.44
N ASP A 33 5.86 -3.03 -5.16
CA ASP A 33 6.34 -4.08 -6.08
C ASP A 33 5.26 -4.55 -7.07
N VAL A 34 4.03 -4.02 -6.98
CA VAL A 34 2.96 -4.30 -7.95
C VAL A 34 3.01 -3.25 -9.06
N PRO A 35 3.14 -3.65 -10.35
CA PRO A 35 3.09 -2.74 -11.47
C PRO A 35 1.81 -1.90 -11.53
N LEU A 36 1.90 -0.76 -12.20
CA LEU A 36 0.75 0.11 -12.44
C LEU A 36 -0.29 -0.61 -13.32
N GLY A 37 -1.56 -0.56 -12.91
CA GLY A 37 -2.65 -1.19 -13.64
C GLY A 37 -2.74 -2.71 -13.45
N GLU A 38 -2.08 -3.25 -12.43
CA GLU A 38 -2.25 -4.63 -11.98
C GLU A 38 -3.05 -4.71 -10.67
N VAL A 39 -3.81 -5.78 -10.52
CA VAL A 39 -4.63 -6.04 -9.32
C VAL A 39 -3.73 -6.24 -8.10
N TRP A 40 -4.07 -5.57 -7.01
CA TRP A 40 -3.50 -5.87 -5.69
C TRP A 40 -4.14 -7.14 -5.15
N THR A 41 -3.49 -8.29 -5.35
CA THR A 41 -4.03 -9.57 -4.89
C THR A 41 -4.15 -9.60 -3.37
N ARG A 42 -5.19 -10.31 -2.87
CA ARG A 42 -5.41 -10.51 -1.43
C ARG A 42 -4.19 -11.09 -0.72
N GLU A 43 -3.47 -11.98 -1.40
CA GLU A 43 -2.21 -12.58 -0.92
C GLU A 43 -1.16 -11.51 -0.64
N LYS A 44 -0.83 -10.66 -1.63
CA LYS A 44 0.17 -9.59 -1.45
C LYS A 44 -0.23 -8.59 -0.37
N ILE A 45 -1.52 -8.24 -0.28
CA ILE A 45 -2.04 -7.37 0.78
C ILE A 45 -1.85 -8.05 2.14
N HIS A 46 -2.20 -9.33 2.27
CA HIS A 46 -2.11 -10.06 3.52
C HIS A 46 -0.66 -10.27 3.96
N ASP A 47 0.25 -10.55 3.04
CA ASP A 47 1.69 -10.71 3.34
C ASP A 47 2.29 -9.44 3.93
N LEU A 48 2.01 -8.27 3.32
CA LEU A 48 2.50 -7.00 3.84
C LEU A 48 1.84 -6.64 5.16
N LYS A 49 0.53 -6.87 5.29
CA LYS A 49 -0.21 -6.65 6.53
C LYS A 49 0.36 -7.48 7.68
N THR A 50 0.51 -8.79 7.49
CA THR A 50 1.06 -9.71 8.48
C THR A 50 2.49 -9.33 8.86
N TYR A 51 3.30 -8.92 7.89
CA TYR A 51 4.64 -8.42 8.16
C TYR A 51 4.61 -7.18 9.07
N ILE A 52 3.75 -6.18 8.79
CA ILE A 52 3.60 -5.00 9.65
C ILE A 52 3.11 -5.37 11.06
N GLU A 53 2.10 -6.24 11.13
CA GLU A 53 1.51 -6.70 12.39
C GLU A 53 2.51 -7.49 13.25
N SER A 54 3.48 -8.18 12.65
CA SER A 54 4.55 -8.86 13.40
C SER A 54 5.47 -7.92 14.20
N PHE A 55 5.49 -6.61 13.87
CA PHE A 55 6.18 -5.58 14.66
C PHE A 55 5.26 -4.88 15.66
N GLY A 56 4.01 -5.35 15.81
CA GLY A 56 3.03 -4.79 16.73
C GLY A 56 2.53 -3.41 16.30
N MET A 57 2.41 -3.17 15.00
CA MET A 57 1.80 -1.98 14.40
C MET A 57 0.66 -2.42 13.46
N ARG A 58 -0.24 -1.50 13.11
CA ARG A 58 -1.32 -1.76 12.16
C ARG A 58 -0.99 -1.19 10.79
N TRP A 59 -1.42 -1.82 9.70
CA TRP A 59 -1.53 -1.11 8.41
C TRP A 59 -2.83 -0.29 8.42
N SER A 60 -2.72 1.02 8.63
CA SER A 60 -3.87 1.89 8.92
C SER A 60 -4.39 2.62 7.69
N VAL A 61 -3.53 2.96 6.73
CA VAL A 61 -3.93 3.67 5.50
C VAL A 61 -3.12 3.14 4.30
N VAL A 62 -3.78 3.04 3.16
CA VAL A 62 -3.12 2.84 1.86
C VAL A 62 -2.77 4.20 1.25
N GLU A 63 -1.49 4.47 1.01
CA GLU A 63 -1.02 5.68 0.31
C GLU A 63 0.14 5.35 -0.64
N SER A 64 -0.15 4.93 -1.87
CA SER A 64 -1.45 4.96 -2.56
C SER A 64 -1.72 3.71 -3.40
N LEU A 65 -3.00 3.49 -3.72
CA LEU A 65 -3.40 2.71 -4.90
C LEU A 65 -3.33 3.66 -6.11
N PRO A 66 -2.45 3.42 -7.09
CA PRO A 66 -2.20 4.39 -8.15
C PRO A 66 -3.31 4.39 -9.21
N VAL A 67 -3.79 5.58 -9.58
CA VAL A 67 -4.66 5.78 -10.75
C VAL A 67 -3.77 5.83 -11.99
N VAL A 68 -3.90 4.85 -12.88
CA VAL A 68 -3.13 4.81 -14.13
C VAL A 68 -3.50 5.97 -15.07
N GLU A 69 -2.55 6.39 -15.91
CA GLU A 69 -2.71 7.58 -16.75
C GLU A 69 -3.89 7.47 -17.72
N THR A 70 -4.14 6.29 -18.28
CA THR A 70 -5.25 6.06 -19.23
C THR A 70 -6.61 6.34 -18.61
N ILE A 71 -6.76 6.19 -17.29
CA ILE A 71 -7.96 6.64 -16.58
C ILE A 71 -8.08 8.17 -16.63
N LYS A 72 -6.97 8.88 -16.41
CA LYS A 72 -6.93 10.35 -16.28
C LYS A 72 -7.24 11.07 -17.60
N TYR A 73 -6.71 10.58 -18.72
CA TYR A 73 -6.94 11.19 -20.04
C TYR A 73 -8.03 10.50 -20.87
N ALA A 74 -8.75 9.53 -20.29
CA ALA A 74 -9.78 8.73 -20.95
C ALA A 74 -9.28 7.96 -22.20
N GLY A 75 -8.18 7.22 -22.02
CA GLY A 75 -7.60 6.34 -23.02
C GLY A 75 -8.46 5.11 -23.35
N PRO A 76 -8.05 4.32 -24.37
CA PRO A 76 -8.85 3.21 -24.90
C PRO A 76 -9.09 2.07 -23.91
N ASP A 77 -8.20 1.86 -22.94
CA ASP A 77 -8.27 0.83 -21.89
C ASP A 77 -8.83 1.35 -20.56
N ARG A 78 -9.30 2.60 -20.49
CA ARG A 78 -9.81 3.24 -19.26
C ARG A 78 -10.77 2.34 -18.49
N ASP A 79 -11.77 1.79 -19.17
CA ASP A 79 -12.84 1.05 -18.50
C ASP A 79 -12.30 -0.25 -17.88
N GLN A 80 -11.37 -0.95 -18.56
CA GLN A 80 -10.67 -2.10 -18.01
C GLN A 80 -9.84 -1.70 -16.77
N GLN A 81 -9.13 -0.58 -16.83
CA GLN A 81 -8.30 -0.10 -15.73
C GLN A 81 -9.12 0.33 -14.51
N ILE A 82 -10.34 0.86 -14.72
CA ILE A 82 -11.29 1.13 -13.64
C ILE A 82 -11.70 -0.17 -12.95
N GLU A 83 -11.95 -1.25 -13.69
CA GLU A 83 -12.28 -2.56 -13.09
C GLU A 83 -11.10 -3.12 -12.28
N VAL A 84 -9.86 -3.02 -12.78
CA VAL A 84 -8.66 -3.41 -12.02
C VAL A 84 -8.54 -2.60 -10.72
N TYR A 85 -8.80 -1.29 -10.78
CA TYR A 85 -8.76 -0.42 -9.62
C TYR A 85 -9.83 -0.81 -8.59
N LYS A 86 -11.06 -1.11 -9.04
CA LYS A 86 -12.16 -1.58 -8.19
C LYS A 86 -11.86 -2.92 -7.53
N GLU A 87 -11.21 -3.84 -8.23
CA GLU A 87 -10.83 -5.15 -7.68
C GLU A 87 -9.78 -5.02 -6.56
N SER A 88 -8.96 -3.97 -6.63
CA SER A 88 -7.89 -3.69 -5.64
C SER A 88 -8.37 -2.95 -4.39
N LEU A 89 -9.63 -2.48 -4.36
CA LEU A 89 -10.25 -1.79 -3.21
C LEU A 89 -10.88 -2.78 -2.22
#